data_AF-A0A5C5XJT2-F1
#
_entry.id   AF-A0A5C5XJT2-F1
#
_cell.length_a   1.000
_cell.length_b   1.000
_cell.length_c   1.000
_cell.angle_alpha   90.00
_cell.angle_beta   90.00
_cell.angle_gamma   90.00
#
_symmetry.space_group_name_H-M   'P 1'
#
loop_
_entity.id
_entity.type
_entity.pdbx_description
1 polymer ?
#
loop_
_entity_poly.entity_id
_entity_poly.type
_entity_poly.pdbx_seq_one_letter_code
_entity_poly.pdbx_strand_id
1 'polypeptide(L)'
;MNFNTEKQKVMSTPSRSGAKNVLGQPLITCSESPMTGFYRNGCCDTGAGDMGVHTVCIEATAEFLEFSKAQGNDLSTPIPQYEFPGLTPGDRWCLCAVRWKEAYEAGTAPKVILEATHMATLEFISLEELQEYATSAN
;
A
#
# COMPACT_ATOMS: atom_id res chain seq x y z
N MET A 1 -33.90 -5.25 -26.69
CA MET A 1 -33.45 -5.21 -25.29
C MET A 1 -32.71 -6.50 -25.02
N ASN A 2 -31.42 -6.44 -24.76
CA ASN A 2 -30.64 -7.49 -24.09
C ASN A 2 -29.40 -6.79 -23.50
N PHE A 3 -29.33 -6.80 -22.18
CA PHE A 3 -28.32 -6.13 -21.37
C PHE A 3 -27.01 -6.90 -21.45
N ASN A 4 -25.98 -6.30 -22.05
CA ASN A 4 -24.60 -6.77 -21.91
C ASN A 4 -23.97 -6.03 -20.73
N THR A 5 -24.13 -6.58 -19.52
CA THR A 5 -23.38 -6.20 -18.33
C THR A 5 -22.04 -6.94 -18.33
N GLU A 6 -21.10 -6.49 -19.15
CA GLU A 6 -19.68 -6.75 -18.87
C GLU A 6 -19.22 -5.67 -17.89
N LYS A 7 -19.04 -6.08 -16.64
CA LYS A 7 -18.42 -5.25 -15.60
C LYS A 7 -17.08 -4.76 -16.15
N GLN A 8 -16.91 -3.44 -16.22
CA GLN A 8 -15.61 -2.82 -16.45
C GLN A 8 -14.62 -3.39 -15.44
N LYS A 9 -13.71 -4.23 -15.91
CA LYS A 9 -12.47 -4.54 -15.19
C LYS A 9 -11.72 -3.21 -15.11
N VAL A 10 -11.73 -2.57 -13.94
CA VAL A 10 -10.96 -1.34 -13.70
C VAL A 10 -9.51 -1.69 -14.04
N MET A 11 -8.99 -1.12 -15.13
CA MET A 11 -7.65 -1.42 -15.60
C MET A 11 -6.68 -0.70 -14.68
N SER A 12 -6.05 -1.45 -13.77
CA SER A 12 -4.98 -0.95 -12.91
C SER A 12 -3.80 -0.44 -13.75
N THR A 13 -3.43 0.82 -13.58
CA THR A 13 -2.31 1.44 -14.30
C THR A 13 -0.98 0.84 -13.82
N PRO A 14 -0.10 0.36 -14.71
CA PRO A 14 1.22 -0.13 -14.34
C PRO A 14 2.15 1.04 -13.93
N SER A 15 3.04 0.77 -12.98
CA SER A 15 4.10 1.68 -12.56
C SER A 15 5.06 1.99 -13.69
N ARG A 16 5.53 3.25 -13.75
CA ARG A 16 6.47 3.73 -14.76
C ARG A 16 7.92 3.30 -14.51
N SER A 17 8.25 2.77 -13.32
CA SER A 17 9.62 2.37 -12.98
C SER A 17 10.03 0.99 -13.51
N GLY A 18 9.08 0.22 -14.08
CA GLY A 18 9.34 -1.17 -14.49
C GLY A 18 9.53 -2.13 -13.32
N ALA A 19 9.22 -1.68 -12.10
CA ALA A 19 9.26 -2.49 -10.89
C ALA A 19 8.27 -3.65 -10.95
N LYS A 20 8.57 -4.70 -10.18
CA LYS A 20 7.71 -5.88 -10.03
C LYS A 20 7.03 -5.89 -8.67
N ASN A 21 5.83 -6.44 -8.64
CA ASN A 21 5.13 -6.73 -7.40
C ASN A 21 5.57 -8.07 -6.80
N VAL A 22 5.09 -8.38 -5.59
CA VAL A 22 5.38 -9.62 -4.86
C VAL A 22 4.92 -10.89 -5.58
N LEU A 23 4.07 -10.78 -6.60
CA LEU A 23 3.65 -11.88 -7.48
C LEU A 23 4.53 -12.03 -8.73
N GLY A 24 5.60 -11.24 -8.84
CA GLY A 24 6.51 -11.23 -9.99
C GLY A 24 5.95 -10.56 -11.25
N GLN A 25 4.77 -9.95 -11.17
CA GLN A 25 4.12 -9.21 -12.26
C GLN A 25 4.52 -7.73 -12.23
N PRO A 26 4.27 -6.95 -13.30
CA PRO A 26 4.47 -5.50 -13.25
C PRO A 26 3.72 -4.88 -12.07
N LEU A 27 4.40 -4.03 -11.30
CA LEU A 27 3.81 -3.29 -10.19
C LEU A 27 2.71 -2.36 -10.72
N ILE A 28 1.55 -2.31 -10.06
CA ILE A 28 0.47 -1.36 -10.40
C ILE A 28 0.46 -0.16 -9.45
N THR A 29 -0.25 0.90 -9.83
CA THR A 29 -0.54 2.06 -8.98
C THR A 29 -1.28 1.62 -7.72
N CYS A 30 -0.81 2.11 -6.56
CA CYS A 30 -1.46 1.92 -5.26
C CYS A 30 -2.57 2.95 -5.05
N SER A 31 -2.26 4.26 -5.16
CA SER A 31 -3.23 5.34 -4.98
C SER A 31 -2.77 6.66 -5.64
N GLU A 32 -3.69 7.37 -6.29
CA GLU A 32 -3.47 8.74 -6.78
C GLU A 32 -4.23 9.79 -5.95
N SER A 33 -5.15 9.36 -5.09
CA SER A 33 -5.94 10.22 -4.21
C SER A 33 -6.32 9.45 -2.94
N PRO A 34 -5.60 9.63 -1.82
CA PRO A 34 -4.44 10.52 -1.66
C PRO A 34 -3.21 10.05 -2.46
N MET A 35 -2.41 11.00 -2.97
CA MET A 35 -1.18 10.69 -3.71
C MET A 35 -0.16 10.03 -2.78
N THR A 36 0.20 8.78 -3.07
CA THR A 36 1.10 7.98 -2.24
C THR A 36 2.45 7.70 -2.90
N GLY A 37 3.25 6.84 -2.28
CA GLY A 37 4.58 6.45 -2.72
C GLY A 37 5.66 7.38 -2.17
N PHE A 38 6.85 6.83 -1.94
CA PHE A 38 8.02 7.61 -1.52
C PHE A 38 8.33 8.74 -2.51
N TYR A 39 8.22 8.45 -3.81
CA TYR A 39 8.41 9.42 -4.89
C TYR A 39 7.18 10.27 -5.22
N ARG A 40 6.07 10.12 -4.48
CA ARG A 40 4.78 10.80 -4.74
C ARG A 40 4.28 10.64 -6.18
N ASN A 41 4.40 9.43 -6.71
CA ASN A 41 3.99 9.01 -8.05
C ASN A 41 2.82 8.00 -8.04
N GLY A 42 2.26 7.74 -6.85
CA GLY A 42 1.14 6.83 -6.62
C GLY A 42 1.50 5.35 -6.58
N CYS A 43 2.77 4.99 -6.72
CA CYS A 43 3.25 3.61 -6.73
C CYS A 43 4.15 3.34 -5.50
N CYS A 44 4.17 2.08 -5.05
CA CYS A 44 5.05 1.67 -3.94
C CYS A 44 6.42 1.20 -4.44
N ASP A 45 6.93 1.84 -5.50
CA ASP A 45 8.29 1.64 -5.96
C ASP A 45 9.28 2.38 -5.05
N THR A 46 10.51 1.86 -5.01
CA THR A 46 11.52 2.26 -4.04
C THR A 46 12.91 2.35 -4.69
N GLY A 47 13.89 2.84 -3.95
CA GLY A 47 15.27 2.98 -4.42
C GLY A 47 16.19 3.48 -3.31
N ALA A 48 17.44 3.79 -3.63
CA ALA A 48 18.50 4.02 -2.64
C ALA A 48 18.24 5.14 -1.60
N GLY A 49 17.34 6.08 -1.87
CA GLY A 49 16.97 7.15 -0.93
C GLY A 49 15.84 6.78 0.04
N ASP A 50 15.12 5.70 -0.22
CA ASP A 50 13.98 5.28 0.59
C ASP A 50 14.42 4.31 1.70
N MET A 51 15.00 4.87 2.75
CA MET A 51 15.46 4.08 3.91
C MET A 51 14.31 3.42 4.68
N GLY A 52 13.07 3.91 4.50
CA GLY A 52 11.87 3.35 5.13
C GLY A 52 11.30 2.14 4.39
N VAL A 53 11.71 1.92 3.13
CA VAL A 53 11.22 0.84 2.26
C VAL A 53 9.69 0.88 2.18
N HIS A 54 9.16 1.98 1.62
CA HIS A 54 7.72 2.22 1.46
C HIS A 54 7.11 1.36 0.34
N THR A 55 7.19 0.04 0.50
CA THR A 55 6.93 -0.94 -0.56
C THR A 55 5.60 -1.68 -0.42
N VAL A 56 4.91 -1.53 0.71
CA VAL A 56 3.64 -2.24 0.99
C VAL A 56 2.46 -1.35 0.67
N CYS A 57 1.67 -1.69 -0.36
CA CYS A 57 0.41 -0.99 -0.62
C CYS A 57 -0.66 -1.52 0.34
N ILE A 58 -1.02 -0.70 1.32
CA ILE A 58 -2.06 -1.01 2.29
C ILE A 58 -3.40 -0.40 1.91
N GLU A 59 -4.50 -0.97 2.38
CA GLU A 59 -5.77 -0.26 2.60
C GLU A 59 -5.92 -0.06 4.11
N ALA A 60 -5.85 1.20 4.55
CA ALA A 60 -5.81 1.53 5.96
C ALA A 60 -7.10 1.10 6.69
N THR A 61 -6.95 0.59 7.90
CA THR A 61 -8.07 0.28 8.81
C THR A 61 -8.02 1.21 10.01
N ALA A 62 -9.15 1.43 10.69
CA ALA A 62 -9.19 2.26 11.89
C ALA A 62 -8.24 1.73 12.98
N GLU A 63 -8.28 0.42 13.21
CA GLU A 63 -7.42 -0.28 14.17
C GLU A 63 -5.93 -0.13 13.86
N PHE A 64 -5.54 -0.28 12.58
CA PHE A 64 -4.16 -0.04 12.17
C PHE A 64 -3.72 1.40 12.41
N LEU A 65 -4.56 2.39 12.09
CA LEU A 65 -4.21 3.81 12.25
C LEU A 65 -4.02 4.18 13.72
N GLU A 66 -4.88 3.67 14.60
CA GLU A 66 -4.74 3.83 16.06
C GLU A 66 -3.45 3.18 16.58
N PHE A 67 -3.19 1.93 16.17
CA PHE A 67 -1.96 1.23 16.52
C PHE A 67 -0.71 1.96 16.03
N SER A 68 -0.68 2.34 14.75
CA SER A 68 0.48 2.99 14.13
C SER A 68 0.81 4.31 14.82
N LYS A 69 -0.22 5.10 15.16
CA LYS A 69 -0.06 6.32 15.96
C LYS A 69 0.52 6.04 17.34
N ALA A 70 0.05 4.99 18.02
CA ALA A 70 0.59 4.60 19.33
C ALA A 70 2.06 4.14 19.26
N GLN A 71 2.50 3.56 18.13
CA GLN A 71 3.90 3.19 17.87
C GLN A 71 4.76 4.33 17.30
N GLY A 72 4.27 5.57 17.37
CA GLY A 72 5.00 6.76 16.93
C GLY A 72 5.03 6.99 15.42
N ASN A 73 4.17 6.31 14.66
CA ASN A 73 3.97 6.51 13.23
C ASN A 73 2.55 7.02 12.97
N ASP A 74 2.29 8.28 13.32
CA ASP A 74 0.97 8.88 13.13
C ASP A 74 0.70 9.15 11.64
N LEU A 75 -0.08 8.27 11.03
CA LEU A 75 -0.57 8.42 9.66
C LEU A 75 -1.96 9.06 9.59
N SER A 76 -2.58 9.42 10.72
CA SER A 76 -3.95 9.96 10.78
C SER A 76 -3.98 11.49 10.81
N THR A 77 -2.96 12.12 11.38
CA THR A 77 -2.90 13.58 11.50
C THR A 77 -2.38 14.22 10.20
N PRO A 78 -3.09 15.20 9.60
CA PRO A 78 -2.59 15.92 8.43
C PRO A 78 -1.29 16.68 8.73
N ILE A 79 -0.35 16.66 7.80
CA ILE A 79 0.89 17.46 7.86
C ILE A 79 1.02 18.25 6.55
N PRO A 80 0.42 19.46 6.48
CA PRO A 80 0.37 20.27 5.24
C PRO A 80 1.74 20.58 4.65
N GLN A 81 2.78 20.73 5.48
CA GLN A 81 4.14 21.03 5.03
C GLN A 81 4.77 19.91 4.20
N TYR A 82 4.24 18.68 4.31
CA TYR A 82 4.68 17.51 3.54
C TYR A 82 3.62 17.02 2.54
N GLU A 83 2.60 17.85 2.28
CA GLU A 83 1.45 17.51 1.43
C GLU A 83 0.80 16.18 1.85
N PHE A 84 0.83 15.89 3.14
CA PHE A 84 0.25 14.67 3.70
C PHE A 84 -1.12 14.99 4.29
N PRO A 85 -2.22 14.49 3.71
CA PRO A 85 -3.58 14.85 4.14
C PRO A 85 -4.00 14.19 5.45
N GLY A 86 -3.24 13.22 5.96
CA GLY A 86 -3.72 12.27 6.95
C GLY A 86 -4.60 11.20 6.30
N LEU A 87 -4.46 9.96 6.74
CA LEU A 87 -5.21 8.83 6.23
C LEU A 87 -6.46 8.58 7.06
N THR A 88 -7.48 8.07 6.39
CA THR A 88 -8.72 7.57 6.95
C THR A 88 -8.92 6.10 6.57
N PRO A 89 -9.76 5.33 7.28
CA PRO A 89 -10.03 3.95 6.91
C PRO A 89 -10.53 3.83 5.45
N GLY A 90 -9.94 2.92 4.69
CA GLY A 90 -10.19 2.74 3.26
C GLY A 90 -9.18 3.45 2.34
N ASP A 91 -8.40 4.42 2.84
CA ASP A 91 -7.35 5.05 2.05
C ASP A 91 -6.25 4.04 1.73
N ARG A 92 -5.74 4.10 0.49
CA ARG A 92 -4.58 3.32 0.08
C ARG A 92 -3.29 4.11 0.25
N TRP A 93 -2.27 3.45 0.80
CA TRP A 93 -0.98 4.09 1.08
C TRP A 93 0.19 3.13 0.97
N CYS A 94 1.34 3.63 0.51
CA CYS A 94 2.60 2.90 0.54
C CYS A 94 3.23 3.03 1.92
N LEU A 95 3.12 1.96 2.70
CA LEU A 95 3.66 1.85 4.05
C LEU A 95 5.07 1.24 4.02
N CYS A 96 5.92 1.68 4.97
CA CYS A 96 7.20 1.03 5.26
C CYS A 96 7.01 -0.47 5.55
N ALA A 97 7.78 -1.35 4.91
CA ALA A 97 7.67 -2.80 5.12
C ALA A 97 7.79 -3.20 6.60
N VAL A 98 8.76 -2.61 7.31
CA VAL A 98 8.95 -2.88 8.75
C VAL A 98 7.77 -2.43 9.61
N ARG A 99 7.05 -1.37 9.23
CA ARG A 99 5.85 -0.90 9.96
C ARG A 99 4.63 -1.78 9.70
N TRP A 100 4.53 -2.35 8.49
CA TRP A 100 3.51 -3.36 8.23
C TRP A 100 3.78 -4.62 9.06
N LYS A 101 5.05 -5.07 9.10
CA LYS A 101 5.45 -6.25 9.88
C LYS A 101 5.19 -6.08 11.38
N GLU A 102 5.51 -4.92 11.93
CA GLU A 102 5.21 -4.56 13.32
C GLU A 102 3.71 -4.67 13.63
N ALA A 103 2.84 -4.17 12.73
CA ALA A 103 1.40 -4.29 12.88
C ALA A 103 0.89 -5.74 12.74
N TYR A 104 1.50 -6.53 11.85
CA TYR A 104 1.19 -7.96 11.69
C TYR A 104 1.48 -8.75 12.96
N GLU A 105 2.65 -8.55 13.56
CA GLU A 105 3.04 -9.20 14.82
C GLU A 105 2.14 -8.78 16.00
N ALA A 106 1.59 -7.57 15.96
CA ALA A 106 0.63 -7.07 16.94
C ALA A 106 -0.82 -7.52 16.67
N GLY A 107 -1.11 -8.19 15.54
CA GLY A 107 -2.45 -8.62 15.16
C GLY A 107 -3.34 -7.50 14.61
N THR A 108 -2.77 -6.35 14.24
CA THR A 108 -3.48 -5.15 13.77
C THR A 108 -3.04 -4.72 12.36
N ALA A 109 -2.51 -5.65 11.55
CA ALA A 109 -2.07 -5.33 10.19
C ALA A 109 -3.24 -4.84 9.31
N PRO A 110 -3.03 -3.80 8.49
CA PRO A 110 -4.00 -3.38 7.51
C PRO A 110 -4.03 -4.35 6.32
N LYS A 111 -5.10 -4.32 5.52
CA LYS A 111 -5.20 -5.13 4.30
C LYS A 111 -4.11 -4.75 3.31
N VAL A 112 -3.72 -5.67 2.44
CA VAL A 112 -2.65 -5.51 1.45
C VAL A 112 -3.18 -5.70 0.03
N ILE A 113 -2.73 -4.85 -0.90
CA ILE A 113 -3.00 -5.00 -2.34
C ILE A 113 -1.73 -5.59 -2.96
N LEU A 114 -1.73 -6.90 -3.21
CA LEU A 114 -0.54 -7.64 -3.63
C LEU A 114 0.02 -7.13 -4.97
N GLU A 115 -0.85 -6.80 -5.92
CA GLU A 115 -0.46 -6.33 -7.24
C GLU A 115 0.26 -4.97 -7.20
N ALA A 116 -0.01 -4.17 -6.16
CA ALA A 116 0.55 -2.85 -5.90
C ALA A 116 1.67 -2.85 -4.84
N THR A 117 2.04 -4.02 -4.33
CA THR A 117 3.08 -4.19 -3.30
C THR A 117 4.37 -4.66 -3.94
N HIS A 118 5.44 -3.89 -3.78
CA HIS A 118 6.71 -4.09 -4.49
C HIS A 118 7.48 -5.32 -3.98
N MET A 119 8.18 -6.01 -4.89
CA MET A 119 8.83 -7.30 -4.60
C MET A 119 9.87 -7.25 -3.47
N ALA A 120 10.52 -6.10 -3.26
CA ALA A 120 11.48 -5.89 -2.16
C ALA A 120 10.85 -6.08 -0.77
N THR A 121 9.52 -6.01 -0.66
CA THR A 121 8.80 -6.36 0.57
C THR A 121 9.13 -7.77 1.06
N LEU A 122 9.41 -8.70 0.13
CA LEU A 122 9.72 -10.10 0.44
C LEU A 122 11.05 -10.30 1.18
N GLU A 123 11.88 -9.26 1.29
CA GLU A 123 13.07 -9.28 2.15
C GLU A 123 12.72 -9.14 3.65
N PHE A 124 11.50 -8.69 3.96
CA PHE A 124 11.03 -8.37 5.32
C PHE A 124 9.81 -9.19 5.76
N ILE A 125 8.91 -9.49 4.83
CA ILE A 125 7.61 -10.11 5.08
C ILE A 125 7.41 -11.25 4.09
N SER A 126 6.95 -12.42 4.55
CA SER A 126 6.74 -13.55 3.64
C SER A 126 5.51 -13.32 2.74
N LEU A 127 5.47 -14.00 1.59
CA LEU A 127 4.31 -13.89 0.70
C LEU A 127 3.04 -14.44 1.38
N GLU A 128 3.18 -15.49 2.18
CA GLU A 128 2.09 -16.11 2.94
C GLU A 128 1.49 -15.11 3.93
N GLU A 129 2.32 -14.39 4.69
CA GLU A 129 1.87 -13.36 5.63
C GLU A 129 1.09 -12.24 4.92
N LEU A 130 1.58 -11.79 3.76
CA LEU A 130 0.87 -10.81 2.93
C LEU A 130 -0.46 -11.34 2.40
N GLN A 131 -0.52 -12.63 2.05
CA GLN A 131 -1.72 -13.28 1.51
C GLN A 131 -2.84 -13.39 2.55
N GLU A 132 -2.51 -13.55 3.83
CA GLU A 132 -3.50 -13.57 4.92
C GLU A 132 -4.34 -12.29 4.98
N TYR A 133 -3.76 -11.16 4.57
CA TYR A 133 -4.37 -9.83 4.60
C TYR A 133 -4.71 -9.30 3.21
N ALA A 134 -4.61 -10.13 2.16
CA ALA A 134 -4.77 -9.70 0.79
C ALA A 134 -6.21 -9.22 0.50
N THR A 135 -6.31 -8.12 -0.26
CA THR A 135 -7.56 -7.62 -0.82
C THR A 135 -7.36 -7.16 -2.26
N SER A 136 -8.44 -7.00 -3.00
CA SER A 136 -8.39 -6.65 -4.43
C SER A 136 -8.17 -5.16 -4.64
N ALA A 137 -7.41 -4.82 -5.69
CA ALA A 137 -7.44 -3.47 -6.27
C ALA A 137 -8.82 -3.23 -6.91
N ASN A 138 -9.74 -2.68 -6.12
CA ASN A 138 -10.98 -2.06 -6.63
C ASN A 138 -10.66 -0.78 -7.40
#